data_AF-A0A7C4G7F9-F1
#
_entry.id   AF-A0A7C4G7F9-F1
#
_cell.length_a   1.000
_cell.length_b   1.000
_cell.length_c   1.000
_cell.angle_alpha   90.00
_cell.angle_beta   90.00
_cell.angle_gamma   90.00
#
_symmetry.space_group_name_H-M   'P 1'
#
loop_
_entity.id
_entity.type
_entity.pdbx_description
1 polymer ?
#
loop_
_entity_poly.entity_id
_entity_poly.type
_entity_poly.pdbx_seq_one_letter_code
_entity_poly.pdbx_strand_id
1 'polypeptide(L)'
;MRTSAPAPFRLAHRAAGLLLHPTSLPGPHGCGDLGPAAREFVQFLAAAGVRWWQMLPVGPTPANGAPYSSSSAFAGNPLLVSLEALADDGLLARRELASAALPS
;
A
#
# COMPACT_ATOMS: atom_id res chain seq x y z
N MET A 1 -19.71 12.78 18.07
CA MET A 1 -19.93 13.27 16.68
C MET A 1 -20.40 12.08 15.86
N ARG A 2 -21.65 12.06 15.36
CA ARG A 2 -22.19 10.95 14.56
C ARG A 2 -21.79 11.19 13.10
N THR A 3 -20.84 10.43 12.58
CA THR A 3 -20.59 10.39 11.13
C THR A 3 -21.71 9.55 10.49
N SER A 4 -22.51 10.15 9.61
CA SER A 4 -23.46 9.37 8.81
C SER A 4 -22.67 8.48 7.84
N ALA A 5 -23.08 7.23 7.67
CA ALA A 5 -22.48 6.36 6.66
C ALA A 5 -22.55 7.02 5.27
N PRO A 6 -21.49 6.96 4.45
CA PRO A 6 -21.51 7.52 3.11
C PRO A 6 -22.57 6.81 2.25
N ALA A 7 -23.27 7.56 1.39
CA ALA A 7 -24.21 6.99 0.46
C ALA A 7 -23.52 5.97 -0.47
N PRO A 8 -24.17 4.85 -0.82
CA PRO A 8 -23.56 3.82 -1.66
C PRO A 8 -23.21 4.38 -3.04
N PHE A 9 -22.08 3.93 -3.59
CA PHE A 9 -21.69 4.25 -4.96
C PHE A 9 -22.76 3.74 -5.95
N ARG A 10 -23.00 4.53 -7.00
CA ARG A 10 -23.90 4.20 -8.09
C ARG A 10 -23.14 4.49 -9.38
N LEU A 11 -23.34 3.67 -10.41
CA LEU A 11 -22.67 3.86 -11.71
C LEU A 11 -22.96 5.22 -12.36
N ALA A 12 -24.05 5.89 -11.97
CA ALA A 12 -24.37 7.25 -12.40
C ALA A 12 -23.49 8.34 -11.76
N HIS A 13 -22.78 8.06 -10.66
CA HIS A 13 -21.90 9.03 -10.01
C HIS A 13 -20.56 9.08 -10.74
N ARG A 14 -20.21 10.26 -11.28
CA ARG A 14 -18.88 10.49 -11.85
C ARG A 14 -17.83 10.48 -10.75
N ALA A 15 -16.71 9.81 -11.04
CA ALA A 15 -15.56 9.74 -10.16
C ALA A 15 -14.28 9.63 -11.00
N ALA A 16 -13.16 10.09 -10.44
CA ALA A 16 -11.83 9.86 -10.96
C ALA A 16 -11.09 8.81 -10.10
N GLY A 17 -10.12 8.15 -10.70
CA GLY A 17 -9.27 7.16 -10.05
C GLY A 17 -7.82 7.24 -10.51
N LEU A 18 -6.92 6.71 -9.69
CA LEU A 18 -5.50 6.60 -9.98
C LEU A 18 -5.08 5.12 -9.92
N LEU A 19 -4.34 4.66 -10.92
CA LEU A 19 -3.70 3.35 -10.94
C LEU A 19 -2.26 3.48 -10.45
N LEU A 20 -1.97 2.88 -9.30
CA LEU A 20 -0.61 2.83 -8.74
C LEU A 20 -0.50 1.55 -7.91
N HIS A 21 0.53 0.74 -8.11
CA HIS A 21 0.76 -0.39 -7.21
C HIS A 21 1.51 0.09 -5.95
N PRO A 22 1.24 -0.44 -4.74
CA PRO A 22 1.94 0.00 -3.52
C PRO A 22 3.47 -0.12 -3.61
N THR A 23 3.99 -1.09 -4.36
CA THR A 23 5.44 -1.24 -4.58
C THR A 23 6.09 -0.05 -5.29
N SER A 24 5.31 0.78 -5.97
CA SER A 24 5.76 2.00 -6.66
C SER A 24 5.75 3.24 -5.76
N LEU A 25 5.23 3.13 -4.54
CA LEU A 25 5.34 4.20 -3.55
C LEU A 25 6.80 4.35 -3.10
N PRO A 26 7.21 5.57 -2.71
CA PRO A 26 8.52 5.76 -2.10
C PRO A 26 8.58 4.99 -0.76
N GLY A 27 9.73 4.40 -0.48
CA GLY A 27 9.97 3.69 0.78
C GLY A 27 11.45 3.43 1.00
N PRO A 28 11.93 3.42 2.25
CA PRO A 28 13.36 3.30 2.56
C PRO A 28 13.91 1.86 2.42
N HIS A 29 13.04 0.88 2.17
CA HIS A 29 13.35 -0.56 2.27
C HIS A 29 13.37 -1.28 0.92
N GLY A 30 13.62 -0.55 -0.17
CA GLY A 30 13.80 -1.09 -1.52
C GLY A 30 12.54 -1.35 -2.34
N CYS A 31 11.37 -1.32 -1.71
CA CYS A 31 10.09 -1.20 -2.41
C CYS A 31 9.10 -0.44 -1.51
N GLY A 32 8.05 0.12 -2.12
CA GLY A 32 6.93 0.66 -1.35
C GLY A 32 6.11 -0.43 -0.66
N ASP A 33 5.50 -0.09 0.47
CA ASP A 33 4.75 -1.01 1.34
C ASP A 33 3.39 -0.40 1.75
N LEU A 34 2.69 -1.08 2.67
CA LEU A 34 1.42 -0.60 3.25
C LEU A 34 1.63 0.23 4.54
N GLY A 35 2.70 1.01 4.59
CA GLY A 35 3.13 1.85 5.70
C GLY A 35 2.76 3.33 5.57
N PRO A 36 3.57 4.25 6.12
CA PRO A 36 3.31 5.69 6.12
C PRO A 36 3.09 6.27 4.71
N ALA A 37 3.91 5.92 3.73
CA ALA A 37 3.77 6.44 2.37
C ALA A 37 2.42 6.05 1.72
N ALA A 38 1.90 4.85 1.98
CA ALA A 38 0.58 4.45 1.51
C ALA A 38 -0.54 5.26 2.19
N ARG A 39 -0.40 5.57 3.48
CA ARG A 39 -1.35 6.42 4.21
C ARG A 39 -1.33 7.85 3.68
N GLU A 40 -0.15 8.41 3.44
CA GLU A 40 0.02 9.73 2.82
C GLU A 40 -0.58 9.77 1.42
N PHE A 41 -0.37 8.71 0.62
CA PHE A 41 -0.98 8.62 -0.70
C PHE A 41 -2.52 8.61 -0.65
N VAL A 42 -3.12 7.88 0.30
CA VAL A 42 -4.58 7.91 0.50
C VAL A 42 -5.06 9.31 0.93
N GLN A 43 -4.32 10.01 1.79
CA GLN A 43 -4.64 11.40 2.16
C GLN A 43 -4.54 12.34 0.95
N PHE A 44 -3.53 12.16 0.10
CA PHE A 44 -3.39 12.89 -1.15
C PHE A 44 -4.58 12.66 -2.09
N LEU A 45 -5.00 11.41 -2.30
CA LEU A 45 -6.16 11.09 -3.13
C LEU A 45 -7.44 11.75 -2.58
N ALA A 46 -7.65 11.66 -1.26
CA ALA A 46 -8.80 12.27 -0.60
C ALA A 46 -8.81 13.81 -0.77
N ALA A 47 -7.66 14.46 -0.55
CA ALA A 47 -7.50 15.90 -0.74
C ALA A 47 -7.69 16.34 -2.20
N ALA A 48 -7.26 15.51 -3.16
CA ALA A 48 -7.43 15.75 -4.59
C ALA A 48 -8.85 15.43 -5.12
N GLY A 49 -9.74 14.90 -4.29
CA GLY A 49 -11.07 14.45 -4.71
C GLY A 49 -11.06 13.18 -5.58
N VAL A 50 -9.92 12.49 -5.67
CA VAL A 50 -9.80 11.19 -6.36
C VAL A 50 -10.41 10.13 -5.45
N ARG A 51 -11.34 9.34 -6.00
CA ARG A 51 -12.18 8.43 -5.19
C ARG A 51 -11.75 6.98 -5.28
N TRP A 52 -10.98 6.63 -6.30
CA TRP A 52 -10.57 5.26 -6.56
C TRP A 52 -9.06 5.16 -6.61
N TRP A 53 -8.53 4.19 -5.87
CA TRP A 53 -7.17 3.71 -6.02
C TRP A 53 -7.23 2.29 -6.59
N GLN A 54 -6.81 2.14 -7.84
CA GLN A 54 -6.69 0.85 -8.49
C GLN A 54 -5.27 0.32 -8.34
N MET A 55 -5.13 -1.00 -8.15
CA MET A 55 -3.84 -1.68 -7.99
C MET A 55 -3.78 -2.94 -8.87
N LEU A 56 -2.56 -3.42 -9.12
CA LEU A 56 -2.28 -4.76 -9.63
C LEU A 56 -2.53 -5.83 -8.54
N PRO A 57 -2.50 -7.13 -8.85
CA PRO A 57 -2.63 -8.17 -7.83
C PRO A 57 -1.57 -8.07 -6.73
N VAL A 58 -1.99 -8.24 -5.48
CA VAL A 58 -1.15 -8.09 -4.28
C VAL A 58 -0.62 -9.41 -3.74
N GLY A 59 -0.59 -10.46 -4.58
CA GLY A 59 -0.14 -11.79 -4.19
C GLY A 59 1.39 -11.95 -4.19
N PRO A 60 1.93 -13.03 -3.57
CA PRO A 60 3.36 -13.31 -3.58
C PRO A 60 3.91 -13.41 -5.01
N THR A 61 4.93 -12.63 -5.33
CA THR A 61 5.53 -12.61 -6.68
C THR A 61 6.73 -13.56 -6.79
N PRO A 62 7.04 -14.07 -8.00
CA PRO A 62 8.33 -14.73 -8.25
C PRO A 62 9.48 -13.73 -8.13
N ALA A 63 10.72 -14.21 -8.20
CA ALA A 63 11.92 -13.37 -8.13
C ALA A 63 11.98 -12.24 -9.18
N ASN A 64 11.26 -12.39 -10.31
CA ASN A 64 11.16 -11.36 -11.34
C ASN A 64 10.14 -10.25 -11.02
N GLY A 65 9.43 -10.34 -9.89
CA GLY A 65 8.46 -9.33 -9.43
C GLY A 65 7.13 -9.29 -10.20
N ALA A 66 6.83 -10.27 -11.06
CA ALA A 66 5.61 -10.24 -11.88
C ALA A 66 4.34 -10.46 -11.04
N PRO A 67 3.43 -9.45 -10.92
CA PRO A 67 2.26 -9.52 -10.03
C PRO A 67 1.18 -10.50 -10.51
N TYR A 68 1.18 -10.87 -11.79
CA TYR A 68 0.23 -11.82 -12.38
C TYR A 68 0.72 -13.27 -12.35
N SER A 69 1.94 -13.51 -11.85
CA SER A 69 2.54 -14.86 -11.75
C SER A 69 2.59 -15.34 -10.30
N SER A 70 1.55 -15.01 -9.53
CA SER A 70 1.50 -15.33 -8.11
C SER A 70 1.40 -16.84 -7.85
N SER A 71 2.09 -17.32 -6.83
CA SER A 71 1.98 -18.71 -6.36
C SER A 71 0.67 -18.99 -5.61
N SER A 72 -0.08 -17.95 -5.24
CA SER A 72 -1.35 -18.05 -4.53
C SER A 72 -2.34 -16.98 -4.98
N ALA A 73 -3.61 -17.36 -5.13
CA ALA A 73 -4.70 -16.43 -5.41
C ALA A 73 -5.26 -15.73 -4.15
N PHE A 74 -4.86 -16.18 -2.95
CA PHE A 74 -5.43 -15.73 -1.68
C PHE A 74 -4.44 -15.05 -0.74
N ALA A 75 -3.15 -15.40 -0.83
CA ALA A 75 -2.13 -14.81 0.04
C ALA A 75 -1.80 -13.37 -0.39
N GLY A 76 -1.36 -12.56 0.58
CA GLY A 76 -0.73 -11.26 0.31
C GLY A 76 0.78 -11.41 0.12
N ASN A 77 1.40 -10.50 -0.63
CA ASN A 77 2.84 -10.42 -0.80
C ASN A 77 3.48 -9.92 0.50
N PRO A 78 4.36 -10.70 1.16
CA PRO A 78 5.03 -10.26 2.40
C PRO A 78 5.84 -8.97 2.24
N LEU A 79 6.31 -8.66 1.03
CA LEU A 79 7.06 -7.42 0.75
C LEU A 79 6.20 -6.16 0.92
N LEU A 80 4.87 -6.28 0.99
CA LEU A 80 3.97 -5.17 1.24
C LEU A 80 3.75 -4.88 2.74
N VAL A 81 4.31 -5.70 3.63
CA VAL A 81 4.23 -5.46 5.08
C VAL A 81 5.18 -4.33 5.47
N SER A 82 4.64 -3.32 6.14
CA SER A 82 5.46 -2.19 6.61
C SER A 82 6.32 -2.58 7.79
N LEU A 83 7.64 -2.48 7.63
CA LEU A 83 8.61 -2.72 8.71
C LEU A 83 8.47 -1.67 9.82
N GLU A 84 8.17 -0.42 9.46
CA GLU A 84 7.92 0.66 10.41
C GLU A 84 6.71 0.35 11.30
N ALA A 85 5.62 -0.14 10.71
CA ALA A 85 4.44 -0.56 11.48
C ALA A 85 4.76 -1.73 12.43
N LEU A 86 5.54 -2.72 11.97
CA LEU A 86 6.01 -3.82 12.84
C LEU A 86 6.86 -3.31 14.01
N ALA A 87 7.67 -2.28 13.77
CA ALA A 87 8.49 -1.68 14.83
C ALA A 87 7.64 -0.88 15.83
N ASP A 88 6.61 -0.19 15.35
CA ASP A 88 5.65 0.53 16.20
C ASP A 88 4.82 -0.43 17.06
N ASP A 89 4.48 -1.60 16.53
CA ASP A 89 3.78 -2.68 17.25
C ASP A 89 4.71 -3.47 18.20
N GLY A 90 6.01 -3.15 18.23
CA GLY A 90 7.00 -3.83 19.08
C GLY A 90 7.39 -5.24 18.61
N LEU A 91 7.02 -5.61 17.37
CA LEU A 91 7.34 -6.89 16.74
C LEU A 91 8.72 -6.90 16.07
N LEU A 92 9.28 -5.70 15.83
CA LEU A 92 10.62 -5.47 15.30
C LEU A 92 11.33 -4.41 16.14
N ALA A 93 12.62 -4.57 16.45
CA ALA A 93 13.34 -3.50 17.14
C ALA A 93 13.62 -2.36 16.15
N ARG A 94 13.36 -1.11 16.54
CA ARG A 94 13.62 0.08 15.71
C ARG A 94 15.04 0.12 15.10
N ARG A 95 16.05 -0.37 15.82
CA ARG A 95 17.43 -0.46 15.33
C ARG A 95 17.62 -1.39 14.12
N GLU A 96 16.73 -2.37 13.94
CA GLU A 96 16.78 -3.35 12.85
C GLU A 96 16.27 -2.75 11.52
N LEU A 97 15.51 -1.65 11.56
CA LEU A 97 15.13 -0.91 10.37
C LEU A 97 16.34 -0.38 9.58
N ALA A 98 17.40 0.02 10.30
CA ALA A 98 18.63 0.51 9.69
C ALA A 98 19.33 -0.58 8.85
N SER A 99 19.22 -1.85 9.24
CA SER A 99 19.78 -2.98 8.50
C SER A 99 19.05 -3.27 7.18
N ALA A 100 17.79 -2.83 7.06
CA ALA A 100 16.96 -3.00 5.88
C ALA A 100 16.94 -1.74 4.98
N ALA A 101 17.63 -0.67 5.37
CA ALA A 101 17.67 0.57 4.60
C ALA A 101 18.54 0.39 3.35
N LEU A 102 18.07 0.87 2.19
CA LEU A 102 18.91 1.01 1.02
C LEU A 102 19.78 2.27 1.11
N PRO A 103 21.04 2.23 0.62
CA PRO A 103 21.86 3.43 0.49
C PRO A 103 21.21 4.44 -0.45
N SER A 104 21.37 5.73 -0.15
CA SER A 104 20.82 6.86 -0.90
C SER A 104 21.59 7.15 -2.19
#